data_AF-Q9JJT2-F1
#
_entry.id   AF-Q9JJT2-F1
#
_cell.length_a   1.000
_cell.length_b   1.000
_cell.length_c   1.000
_cell.angle_alpha   90.00
_cell.angle_beta   90.00
_cell.angle_gamma   90.00
#
_symmetry.space_group_name_H-M   'P 1'
#
loop_
_entity.id
_entity.type
_entity.pdbx_description
1 polymer ?
#
loop_
_entity_poly.entity_id
_entity_poly.type
_entity_poly.pdbx_seq_one_letter_code
_entity_poly.pdbx_strand_id
1 'polypeptide(L)'
;MAHCMESALLLLLLLGSASFTDGNRCVDAAEACTADERCQQLRSEYVARCLGRAAPGGRPGPGGCVRSRCRRALRRFFARGPPALTHALLFCGCEGSACAERRRQTFAPACAFSGPGLVPPSCLEPLERCERSRLCRPRLLAFQASCAPAPGSRDRCPEEGGPRCLRVYAGLIGTVVTPNYLDNVSARVAPWCGCAASGNRREECEAFRKLFTRNPCLDGAIQAFDSLQPSVLQDQTAGCCFPRVSWLYALTALALQALL
;
A
#
# COMPACT_ATOMS: atom_id res chain seq x y z
N MET A 1 -25.56 -3.98 -44.71
CA MET A 1 -24.29 -4.17 -43.97
C MET A 1 -23.91 -2.96 -43.10
N ALA A 2 -24.88 -2.14 -42.64
CA ALA A 2 -24.58 -0.94 -41.83
C ALA A 2 -24.79 -1.15 -40.32
N HIS A 3 -25.53 -2.18 -39.91
CA HIS A 3 -25.90 -2.40 -38.50
C HIS A 3 -24.81 -3.08 -37.65
N CYS A 4 -23.70 -3.55 -38.23
CA CYS A 4 -22.62 -4.17 -37.46
C CYS A 4 -21.59 -3.15 -36.94
N MET A 5 -21.53 -1.94 -37.48
CA MET A 5 -20.54 -0.95 -37.04
C MET A 5 -21.00 -0.13 -35.83
N GLU A 6 -22.30 0.10 -35.67
CA GLU A 6 -22.81 0.87 -34.52
C GLU A 6 -22.62 0.10 -33.19
N SER A 7 -22.75 -1.22 -33.19
CA SER A 7 -22.56 -2.03 -31.98
C SER A 7 -21.10 -2.06 -31.50
N ALA A 8 -20.13 -2.00 -32.42
CA ALA A 8 -18.72 -1.96 -32.08
C ALA A 8 -18.31 -0.59 -31.51
N LEU A 9 -18.84 0.49 -32.07
CA LEU A 9 -18.60 1.84 -31.55
C LEU A 9 -19.23 2.03 -30.16
N LEU A 10 -20.42 1.46 -29.92
CA LEU A 10 -21.06 1.49 -28.61
C LEU A 10 -20.28 0.68 -27.57
N LEU A 11 -19.74 -0.49 -27.93
CA LEU A 11 -18.89 -1.27 -27.01
C LEU A 11 -17.57 -0.55 -26.70
N LEU A 12 -16.94 0.09 -27.69
CA LEU A 12 -15.72 0.88 -27.49
C LEU A 12 -15.98 2.14 -26.65
N LEU A 13 -17.14 2.78 -26.81
CA LEU A 13 -17.56 3.90 -25.96
C LEU A 13 -17.85 3.44 -24.53
N LEU A 14 -18.47 2.27 -24.35
CA LEU A 14 -18.73 1.69 -23.03
C LEU A 14 -17.45 1.18 -22.33
N LEU A 15 -16.44 0.73 -23.09
CA LEU A 15 -15.12 0.39 -22.57
C LEU A 15 -14.22 1.61 -22.36
N GLY A 16 -14.46 2.71 -23.09
CA GLY A 16 -13.70 3.96 -23.01
C GLY A 16 -14.16 4.92 -21.91
N SER A 17 -15.38 4.77 -21.41
CA SER A 17 -15.87 5.50 -20.24
C SER A 17 -15.49 4.77 -18.95
N ALA A 18 -14.19 4.60 -18.70
CA ALA A 18 -13.70 4.47 -17.34
C ALA A 18 -13.91 5.83 -16.66
N SER A 19 -15.14 6.05 -16.18
CA SER A 19 -15.54 7.24 -15.44
C SER A 19 -14.74 7.32 -14.14
N PHE A 20 -13.51 7.84 -14.20
CA PHE A 20 -12.64 8.13 -13.05
C PHE A 20 -13.12 9.35 -12.25
N THR A 21 -14.42 9.67 -12.30
CA THR A 21 -15.01 10.85 -11.66
C THR A 21 -15.99 10.38 -10.59
N ASP A 22 -15.62 10.64 -9.33
CA ASP A 22 -16.33 10.36 -8.06
C ASP A 22 -16.16 8.96 -7.41
N GLY A 23 -15.19 8.19 -7.91
CA GLY A 23 -14.86 6.85 -7.38
C GLY A 23 -13.98 6.87 -6.12
N ASN A 24 -14.24 5.94 -5.21
CA ASN A 24 -13.38 5.70 -4.04
C ASN A 24 -11.99 5.22 -4.51
N ARG A 25 -10.96 6.06 -4.40
CA ARG A 25 -9.58 5.76 -4.88
C ARG A 25 -8.98 4.47 -4.34
N CYS A 26 -9.40 4.00 -3.17
CA CYS A 26 -8.95 2.72 -2.61
C CYS A 26 -9.67 1.51 -3.24
N VAL A 27 -10.86 1.71 -3.81
CA VAL A 27 -11.55 0.72 -4.65
C VAL A 27 -10.83 0.63 -5.99
N ASP A 28 -10.55 1.75 -6.65
CA ASP A 28 -9.83 1.76 -7.93
C ASP A 28 -8.47 1.07 -7.83
N ALA A 29 -7.72 1.35 -6.75
CA ALA A 29 -6.45 0.67 -6.46
C ALA A 29 -6.62 -0.85 -6.26
N ALA A 30 -7.74 -1.27 -5.65
CA ALA A 30 -8.06 -2.67 -5.44
C ALA A 30 -8.46 -3.37 -6.74
N GLU A 31 -9.16 -2.70 -7.64
CA GLU A 31 -9.53 -3.21 -8.95
C GLU A 31 -8.30 -3.32 -9.86
N ALA A 32 -7.45 -2.30 -9.90
CA ALA A 32 -6.19 -2.34 -10.65
C ALA A 32 -5.26 -3.47 -10.17
N CYS A 33 -5.13 -3.69 -8.86
CA CYS A 33 -4.40 -4.85 -8.33
C CYS A 33 -5.07 -6.19 -8.66
N THR A 34 -6.38 -6.22 -8.90
CA THR A 34 -7.09 -7.45 -9.30
C THR A 34 -6.90 -7.74 -10.79
N ALA A 35 -6.74 -6.70 -11.61
CA ALA A 35 -6.45 -6.82 -13.04
C ALA A 35 -4.98 -7.19 -13.33
N ASP A 36 -4.05 -6.91 -12.42
CA ASP A 36 -2.66 -7.37 -12.51
C ASP A 36 -2.49 -8.76 -11.89
N GLU A 37 -2.12 -9.76 -12.69
CA GLU A 37 -1.99 -11.16 -12.27
C GLU A 37 -1.08 -11.32 -11.04
N ARG A 38 0.04 -10.59 -11.02
CA ARG A 38 1.05 -10.72 -9.97
C ARG A 38 0.56 -10.14 -8.64
N CYS A 39 -0.05 -8.96 -8.68
CA CYS A 39 -0.63 -8.28 -7.54
C CYS A 39 -1.81 -9.10 -7.00
N GLN A 40 -2.71 -9.56 -7.87
CA GLN A 40 -3.87 -10.37 -7.51
C GLN A 40 -3.45 -11.67 -6.81
N GLN A 41 -2.45 -12.38 -7.34
CA GLN A 41 -1.93 -13.62 -6.76
C GLN A 41 -1.36 -13.39 -5.35
N LEU A 42 -0.47 -12.40 -5.20
CA LEU A 42 0.15 -12.10 -3.91
C LEU A 42 -0.87 -11.55 -2.90
N ARG A 43 -1.87 -10.79 -3.39
CA ARG A 43 -2.96 -10.27 -2.57
C ARG A 43 -3.81 -11.39 -2.01
N SER A 44 -4.21 -12.32 -2.87
CA SER A 44 -4.95 -13.52 -2.49
C SER A 44 -4.18 -14.37 -1.47
N GLU A 45 -2.85 -14.51 -1.64
CA GLU A 45 -2.00 -15.23 -0.68
C GLU A 45 -2.10 -14.60 0.72
N TYR A 46 -1.85 -13.29 0.86
CA TYR A 46 -1.86 -12.70 2.20
C TYR A 46 -3.27 -12.66 2.78
N VAL A 47 -4.30 -12.41 1.98
CA VAL A 47 -5.70 -12.44 2.42
C VAL A 47 -6.05 -13.81 3.01
N ALA A 48 -5.70 -14.90 2.31
CA ALA A 48 -5.94 -16.25 2.81
C ALA A 48 -5.17 -16.54 4.12
N ARG A 49 -3.96 -15.99 4.30
CA ARG A 49 -3.17 -16.19 5.52
C ARG A 49 -3.61 -15.29 6.69
N CYS A 50 -4.19 -14.14 6.41
CA CYS A 50 -4.57 -13.16 7.42
C CYS A 50 -6.04 -13.23 7.83
N LEU A 51 -6.92 -13.59 6.91
CA LEU A 51 -8.38 -13.66 7.09
C LEU A 51 -8.95 -15.08 6.96
N GLY A 52 -8.13 -16.07 6.60
CA GLY A 52 -8.58 -17.46 6.43
C GLY A 52 -9.28 -18.00 7.69
N ARG A 53 -10.42 -18.65 7.47
CA ARG A 53 -11.21 -19.30 8.52
C ARG A 53 -10.43 -20.47 9.13
N ALA A 54 -10.49 -20.63 10.45
CA ALA A 54 -10.21 -21.94 11.06
C ALA A 54 -11.07 -23.02 10.39
N ALA A 55 -10.51 -24.22 10.27
CA ALA A 55 -11.13 -25.35 9.58
C ALA A 55 -12.61 -25.56 9.96
N PRO A 56 -13.46 -26.06 9.03
CA PRO A 56 -14.84 -26.42 9.33
C PRO A 56 -14.89 -27.37 10.52
N GLY A 57 -15.61 -27.01 11.59
CA GLY A 57 -15.70 -27.79 12.83
C GLY A 57 -14.81 -27.33 14.00
N GLY A 58 -13.95 -26.33 13.79
CA GLY A 58 -13.25 -25.66 14.90
C GLY A 58 -14.20 -24.75 15.68
N ARG A 59 -14.22 -24.89 17.02
CA ARG A 59 -14.93 -23.97 17.93
C ARG A 59 -14.62 -22.51 17.54
N PRO A 60 -15.59 -21.58 17.60
CA PRO A 60 -15.34 -20.14 17.51
C PRO A 60 -14.63 -19.66 18.78
N GLY A 61 -13.46 -20.20 19.05
CA GLY A 61 -12.42 -19.55 19.84
C GLY A 61 -11.51 -18.79 18.88
N PRO A 62 -10.43 -18.18 19.36
CA PRO A 62 -9.37 -17.68 18.51
C PRO A 62 -8.61 -18.87 17.89
N GLY A 63 -9.27 -19.67 17.04
CA GLY A 63 -8.68 -20.33 15.87
C GLY A 63 -8.21 -19.28 14.86
N GLY A 64 -7.62 -18.23 15.39
CA GLY A 64 -7.44 -16.92 14.81
C GLY A 64 -6.26 -16.91 13.87
N CYS A 65 -6.12 -15.77 13.21
CA CYS A 65 -5.04 -15.54 12.30
C CYS A 65 -3.68 -15.88 12.94
N VAL A 66 -2.93 -16.77 12.29
CA VAL A 66 -1.54 -17.05 12.67
C VAL A 66 -0.69 -15.85 12.28
N ARG A 67 -0.54 -14.90 13.19
CA ARG A 67 0.12 -13.60 12.96
C ARG A 67 1.46 -13.71 12.26
N SER A 68 2.30 -14.68 12.63
CA SER A 68 3.61 -14.88 12.01
C SER A 68 3.51 -15.25 10.53
N ARG A 69 2.51 -16.07 10.14
CA ARG A 69 2.24 -16.44 8.74
C ARG A 69 1.65 -15.27 7.96
N CYS A 70 0.67 -14.57 8.54
CA CYS A 70 0.09 -13.37 7.94
C CYS A 70 1.15 -12.29 7.67
N ARG A 71 1.94 -11.92 8.69
CA ARG A 71 3.04 -10.95 8.54
C ARG A 71 4.09 -11.39 7.51
N ARG A 72 4.36 -12.70 7.39
CA ARG A 72 5.28 -13.22 6.36
C ARG A 72 4.71 -13.05 4.96
N ALA A 73 3.42 -13.33 4.77
CA ALA A 73 2.74 -13.13 3.49
C ALA A 73 2.69 -11.64 3.11
N LEU A 74 2.38 -10.75 4.05
CA LEU A 74 2.42 -9.29 3.83
C LEU A 74 3.80 -8.79 3.41
N ARG A 75 4.87 -9.24 4.07
CA ARG A 75 6.24 -8.89 3.65
C ARG A 75 6.53 -9.36 2.22
N ARG A 76 6.00 -10.52 1.81
CA ARG A 76 6.14 -10.99 0.42
C ARG A 76 5.33 -10.13 -0.56
N PHE A 77 4.12 -9.72 -0.19
CA PHE A 77 3.28 -8.84 -0.99
C PHE A 77 4.01 -7.53 -1.33
N PHE A 78 4.47 -6.78 -0.33
CA PHE A 78 5.16 -5.50 -0.57
C PHE A 78 6.58 -5.65 -1.15
N ALA A 79 7.23 -6.80 -0.99
CA ALA A 79 8.56 -7.02 -1.57
C ALA A 79 8.52 -7.50 -3.02
N ARG A 80 7.43 -8.17 -3.45
CA ARG A 80 7.35 -8.82 -4.77
C ARG A 80 6.18 -8.34 -5.64
N GLY A 81 5.27 -7.56 -5.10
CA GLY A 81 4.17 -6.95 -5.85
C GLY A 81 4.65 -5.67 -6.56
N PRO A 82 3.96 -5.24 -7.63
CA PRO A 82 4.27 -3.99 -8.32
C PRO A 82 4.16 -2.81 -7.35
N PRO A 83 5.24 -2.00 -7.14
CA PRO A 83 5.21 -0.90 -6.20
C PRO A 83 4.08 0.11 -6.48
N ALA A 84 3.80 0.40 -7.76
CA ALA A 84 2.68 1.25 -8.18
C ALA A 84 1.35 0.82 -7.55
N LEU A 85 0.98 -0.46 -7.70
CA LEU A 85 -0.29 -1.01 -7.23
C LEU A 85 -0.31 -1.23 -5.72
N THR A 86 0.77 -1.76 -5.15
CA THR A 86 0.87 -2.01 -3.70
C THR A 86 0.86 -0.70 -2.91
N HIS A 87 1.48 0.37 -3.44
CA HIS A 87 1.43 1.70 -2.84
C HIS A 87 0.06 2.36 -3.03
N ALA A 88 -0.60 2.20 -4.19
CA ALA A 88 -1.96 2.68 -4.39
C ALA A 88 -2.95 2.08 -3.38
N LEU A 89 -2.81 0.79 -3.06
CA LEU A 89 -3.60 0.14 -2.01
C LEU A 89 -3.33 0.68 -0.61
N LEU A 90 -2.09 1.11 -0.34
CA LEU A 90 -1.65 1.53 0.99
C LEU A 90 -1.89 3.02 1.26
N PHE A 91 -1.80 3.87 0.22
CA PHE A 91 -1.74 5.32 0.34
C PHE A 91 -2.83 6.07 -0.44
N CYS A 92 -3.82 5.38 -1.00
CA CYS A 92 -4.98 6.00 -1.64
C CYS A 92 -5.57 7.16 -0.84
N GLY A 93 -5.84 8.29 -1.51
CA GLY A 93 -6.55 9.42 -0.91
C GLY A 93 -7.99 9.09 -0.60
N CYS A 94 -8.53 9.73 0.44
CA CYS A 94 -9.89 9.49 0.90
C CYS A 94 -10.54 10.78 1.37
N GLU A 95 -11.72 11.06 0.83
CA GLU A 95 -12.57 12.19 1.24
C GLU A 95 -13.65 11.78 2.26
N GLY A 96 -13.78 10.47 2.53
CA GLY A 96 -14.80 9.95 3.45
C GLY A 96 -14.33 8.77 4.31
N SER A 97 -15.03 8.57 5.43
CA SER A 97 -14.68 7.55 6.44
C SER A 97 -14.72 6.12 5.89
N ALA A 98 -15.61 5.82 4.94
CA ALA A 98 -15.68 4.51 4.29
C ALA A 98 -14.42 4.21 3.46
N CYS A 99 -13.90 5.19 2.73
CA CYS A 99 -12.61 5.06 2.02
C CYS A 99 -11.45 4.91 3.00
N ALA A 100 -11.39 5.78 4.02
CA ALA A 100 -10.33 5.74 5.01
C ALA A 100 -10.31 4.42 5.79
N GLU A 101 -11.48 3.86 6.09
CA GLU A 101 -11.60 2.54 6.70
C GLU A 101 -11.14 1.44 5.74
N ARG A 102 -11.51 1.48 4.45
CA ARG A 102 -10.98 0.54 3.45
C ARG A 102 -9.44 0.58 3.41
N ARG A 103 -8.84 1.77 3.39
CA ARG A 103 -7.38 1.98 3.43
C ARG A 103 -6.73 1.35 4.66
N ARG A 104 -7.34 1.54 5.85
CA ARG A 104 -6.90 0.93 7.12
C ARG A 104 -6.94 -0.59 7.08
N GLN A 105 -7.92 -1.16 6.40
CA GLN A 105 -8.15 -2.60 6.34
C GLN A 105 -7.30 -3.33 5.28
N THR A 106 -6.58 -2.60 4.41
CA THR A 106 -5.80 -3.15 3.28
C THR A 106 -4.94 -4.37 3.64
N PHE A 107 -4.33 -4.38 4.83
CA PHE A 107 -3.40 -5.42 5.27
C PHE A 107 -3.90 -6.21 6.49
N ALA A 108 -5.21 -6.31 6.69
CA ALA A 108 -5.84 -7.08 7.78
C ALA A 108 -5.29 -6.70 9.18
N PRO A 109 -5.51 -5.44 9.62
CA PRO A 109 -4.90 -4.90 10.84
C PRO A 109 -5.25 -5.69 12.10
N ALA A 110 -6.45 -6.27 12.20
CA ALA A 110 -6.84 -7.13 13.32
C ALA A 110 -5.84 -8.28 13.57
N CYS A 111 -5.17 -8.77 12.53
CA CYS A 111 -4.11 -9.77 12.68
C CYS A 111 -2.70 -9.16 12.64
N ALA A 112 -2.40 -8.35 11.64
CA ALA A 112 -1.03 -7.92 11.36
C ALA A 112 -0.55 -6.75 12.24
N PHE A 113 -1.47 -5.89 12.66
CA PHE A 113 -1.21 -4.60 13.30
C PHE A 113 -1.48 -4.63 14.81
N SER A 114 -2.74 -4.80 15.23
CA SER A 114 -3.16 -4.77 16.64
C SER A 114 -2.53 -5.91 17.41
N GLY A 115 -1.94 -5.68 18.59
CA GLY A 115 -1.33 -6.73 19.42
C GLY A 115 -2.35 -7.73 20.00
N PRO A 116 -1.92 -8.75 20.75
CA PRO A 116 -2.83 -9.69 21.40
C PRO A 116 -3.64 -9.07 22.55
N GLY A 117 -3.24 -7.91 23.07
CA GLY A 117 -3.92 -7.20 24.17
C GLY A 117 -4.85 -6.08 23.69
N LEU A 118 -5.82 -5.72 24.54
CA LEU A 118 -6.76 -4.62 24.30
C LEU A 118 -6.10 -3.23 24.40
N VAL A 119 -5.03 -3.12 25.19
CA VAL A 119 -4.30 -1.87 25.41
C VAL A 119 -2.97 -1.92 24.64
N PRO A 120 -2.63 -0.91 23.84
CA PRO A 120 -1.32 -0.82 23.21
C PRO A 120 -0.18 -0.75 24.25
N PRO A 121 0.93 -1.48 24.06
CA PRO A 121 2.08 -1.40 24.95
C PRO A 121 2.81 -0.05 24.81
N SER A 122 3.82 0.17 25.66
CA SER A 122 4.81 1.24 25.44
C SER A 122 5.48 1.06 24.07
N CYS A 123 5.69 2.11 23.28
CA CYS A 123 6.36 2.00 21.97
C CYS A 123 7.82 1.56 22.07
N LEU A 124 8.42 1.66 23.25
CA LEU A 124 9.77 1.15 23.50
C LEU A 124 9.83 -0.38 23.36
N GLU A 125 8.76 -1.10 23.71
CA GLU A 125 8.73 -2.57 23.59
C GLU A 125 8.85 -3.06 22.13
N PRO A 126 7.99 -2.64 21.17
CA PRO A 126 8.17 -3.02 19.77
C PRO A 126 9.45 -2.43 19.16
N LEU A 127 9.93 -1.26 19.63
CA LEU A 127 11.19 -0.66 19.19
C LEU A 127 12.39 -1.56 19.55
N GLU A 128 12.57 -1.90 20.83
CA GLU A 128 13.67 -2.76 21.29
C GLU A 128 13.65 -4.15 20.65
N ARG A 129 12.45 -4.68 20.39
CA ARG A 129 12.28 -5.93 19.64
C ARG A 129 12.66 -5.78 18.17
N CYS A 130 12.42 -4.60 17.58
CA CYS A 130 12.83 -4.31 16.20
C CYS A 130 14.34 -4.22 16.08
N GLU A 131 14.99 -3.53 17.02
CA GLU A 131 16.45 -3.33 17.04
C GLU A 131 17.23 -4.63 17.22
N ARG A 132 16.67 -5.60 17.95
CA ARG A 132 17.25 -6.96 18.07
C ARG A 132 16.93 -7.87 16.88
N SER A 133 16.00 -7.49 16.01
CA SER A 133 15.58 -8.31 14.87
C SER A 133 16.43 -8.02 13.63
N ARG A 134 17.09 -9.06 13.10
CA ARG A 134 17.83 -8.99 11.83
C ARG A 134 16.98 -8.55 10.63
N LEU A 135 15.66 -8.77 10.71
CA LEU A 135 14.73 -8.36 9.66
C LEU A 135 14.24 -6.92 9.87
N CYS A 136 13.92 -6.55 11.11
CA CYS A 136 13.27 -5.28 11.41
C CYS A 136 14.26 -4.11 11.49
N ARG A 137 15.39 -4.30 12.18
CA ARG A 137 16.42 -3.27 12.37
C ARG A 137 16.85 -2.57 11.07
N PRO A 138 17.28 -3.28 10.01
CA PRO A 138 17.68 -2.59 8.77
C PRO A 138 16.52 -1.86 8.10
N ARG A 139 15.28 -2.34 8.23
CA ARG A 139 14.09 -1.68 7.66
C ARG A 139 13.74 -0.40 8.43
N LEU A 140 13.85 -0.42 9.76
CA LEU A 140 13.64 0.76 10.59
C LEU A 140 14.71 1.83 10.34
N LEU A 141 15.99 1.43 10.24
CA LEU A 141 17.08 2.35 9.90
C LEU A 141 16.88 2.97 8.50
N ALA A 142 16.46 2.18 7.51
CA ALA A 142 16.16 2.70 6.17
C ALA A 142 14.96 3.67 6.17
N PHE A 143 13.94 3.40 6.99
CA PHE A 143 12.82 4.31 7.22
C PHE A 143 13.29 5.63 7.84
N GLN A 144 14.06 5.58 8.91
CA GLN A 144 14.63 6.77 9.56
C GLN A 144 15.48 7.58 8.58
N ALA A 145 16.35 6.93 7.80
CA ALA A 145 17.23 7.61 6.86
C ALA A 145 16.49 8.26 5.68
N SER A 146 15.38 7.66 5.20
CA SER A 146 14.68 8.16 4.01
C SER A 146 13.46 9.02 4.34
N CYS A 147 12.94 8.94 5.56
CA CYS A 147 11.74 9.66 5.98
C CYS A 147 12.01 10.69 7.09
N ALA A 148 13.20 10.77 7.68
CA ALA A 148 13.46 11.83 8.66
C ALA A 148 13.38 13.22 7.99
N PRO A 149 12.74 14.22 8.63
CA PRO A 149 12.77 15.59 8.14
C PRO A 149 14.23 16.07 8.10
N ALA A 150 14.62 16.72 7.00
CA ALA A 150 16.01 17.17 6.85
C ALA A 150 16.35 18.24 7.90
N PRO A 151 17.60 18.29 8.41
CA PRO A 151 18.05 19.38 9.28
C PRO A 151 17.85 20.72 8.55
N GLY A 152 17.04 21.62 9.11
CA GLY A 152 16.80 22.96 8.56
C GLY A 152 15.65 23.09 7.55
N SER A 153 15.28 22.04 6.80
CA SER A 153 14.03 22.01 6.03
C SER A 153 13.00 21.17 6.79
N ARG A 154 12.23 21.83 7.66
CA ARG A 154 11.27 21.13 8.55
C ARG A 154 10.22 20.30 7.79
N ASP A 155 9.94 20.64 6.52
CA ASP A 155 8.69 20.23 5.89
C ASP A 155 8.81 19.34 4.65
N ARG A 156 10.00 18.88 4.25
CA ARG A 156 10.17 18.05 3.04
C ARG A 156 11.12 16.88 3.23
N CYS A 157 10.91 15.83 2.45
CA CYS A 157 11.87 14.74 2.31
C CYS A 157 13.16 15.25 1.68
N PRO A 158 14.33 14.68 2.04
CA PRO A 158 15.57 14.95 1.32
C PRO A 158 15.44 14.59 -0.17
N GLU A 159 15.85 15.46 -1.09
CA GLU A 159 16.20 15.12 -2.49
C GLU A 159 15.17 14.24 -3.23
N GLU A 160 13.95 14.75 -3.48
CA GLU A 160 12.85 13.99 -4.11
C GLU A 160 12.56 12.63 -3.41
N GLY A 161 12.93 12.51 -2.14
CA GLY A 161 12.90 11.27 -1.38
C GLY A 161 11.51 10.75 -1.06
N GLY A 162 10.42 11.43 -1.47
CA GLY A 162 9.03 11.03 -1.19
C GLY A 162 8.73 9.59 -1.59
N PRO A 163 8.91 9.19 -2.88
CA PRO A 163 8.72 7.81 -3.31
C PRO A 163 9.62 6.80 -2.57
N ARG A 164 10.84 7.21 -2.21
CA ARG A 164 11.76 6.38 -1.42
C ARG A 164 11.23 6.20 0.01
N CYS A 165 10.72 7.26 0.63
CA CYS A 165 10.10 7.24 1.95
C CYS A 165 8.88 6.30 1.98
N LEU A 166 7.99 6.39 1.00
CA LEU A 166 6.83 5.49 0.88
C LEU A 166 7.26 4.02 0.71
N ARG A 167 8.31 3.76 -0.08
CA ARG A 167 8.85 2.41 -0.27
C ARG A 167 9.39 1.82 1.03
N VAL A 168 10.16 2.59 1.81
CA VAL A 168 10.69 2.09 3.10
C VAL A 168 9.60 1.97 4.17
N TYR A 169 8.59 2.84 4.15
CA TYR A 169 7.38 2.69 4.97
C TYR A 169 6.66 1.38 4.65
N ALA A 170 6.39 1.08 3.37
CA ALA A 170 5.79 -0.19 2.96
C ALA A 170 6.64 -1.39 3.38
N GLY A 171 7.97 -1.22 3.40
CA GLY A 171 8.92 -2.18 3.95
C GLY A 171 8.71 -2.49 5.44
N LEU A 172 8.14 -1.60 6.25
CA LEU A 172 7.87 -1.88 7.67
C LEU A 172 6.65 -2.77 7.87
N ILE A 173 5.76 -2.89 6.87
CA ILE A 173 4.56 -3.72 6.99
C ILE A 173 4.92 -5.19 7.17
N GLY A 174 4.37 -5.81 8.20
CA GLY A 174 4.68 -7.19 8.60
C GLY A 174 5.89 -7.31 9.53
N THR A 175 6.40 -6.21 10.08
CA THR A 175 7.38 -6.20 11.19
C THR A 175 6.70 -5.98 12.55
N VAL A 176 7.49 -5.92 13.63
CA VAL A 176 6.97 -5.59 14.97
C VAL A 176 6.58 -4.12 15.11
N VAL A 177 7.14 -3.22 14.29
CA VAL A 177 6.82 -1.78 14.24
C VAL A 177 5.94 -1.43 13.03
N THR A 178 5.12 -2.38 12.55
CA THR A 178 4.19 -2.15 11.43
C THR A 178 3.31 -0.91 11.71
N PRO A 179 3.39 0.16 10.90
CA PRO A 179 2.50 1.31 11.04
C PRO A 179 1.12 1.03 10.41
N ASN A 180 0.08 1.69 10.92
CA ASN A 180 -1.23 1.81 10.28
C ASN A 180 -1.82 3.20 10.53
N TYR A 181 -2.83 3.58 9.75
CA TYR A 181 -3.66 4.75 10.03
C TYR A 181 -4.43 4.56 11.34
N LEU A 182 -4.35 5.57 12.21
CA LEU A 182 -4.88 5.51 13.57
C LEU A 182 -6.40 5.50 13.61
N ASP A 183 -7.04 6.22 12.70
CA ASP A 183 -8.49 6.42 12.62
C ASP A 183 -8.93 6.58 11.16
N ASN A 184 -10.24 6.62 10.94
CA ASN A 184 -10.87 6.74 9.63
C ASN A 184 -11.20 8.20 9.25
N VAL A 185 -10.59 9.16 9.93
CA VAL A 185 -10.82 10.60 9.69
C VAL A 185 -9.54 11.35 9.31
N SER A 186 -8.40 10.90 9.82
CA SER A 186 -7.08 11.50 9.57
C SER A 186 -6.19 10.60 8.72
N ALA A 187 -5.16 11.19 8.10
CA ALA A 187 -4.10 10.45 7.43
C ALA A 187 -2.95 10.07 8.38
N ARG A 188 -3.13 10.18 9.71
CA ARG A 188 -2.05 9.97 10.69
C ARG A 188 -1.77 8.49 10.87
N VAL A 189 -0.49 8.12 10.81
CA VAL A 189 -0.03 6.74 10.95
C VAL A 189 0.83 6.55 12.20
N ALA A 190 0.78 5.37 12.81
CA ALA A 190 1.70 4.96 13.86
C ALA A 190 1.77 3.44 14.02
N PRO A 191 2.82 2.89 14.65
CA PRO A 191 2.79 1.53 15.18
C PRO A 191 1.73 1.36 16.27
N TRP A 192 1.30 0.11 16.52
CA TRP A 192 0.36 -0.23 17.60
C TRP A 192 1.05 -0.14 18.98
N CYS A 193 1.15 1.08 19.52
CA CYS A 193 1.74 1.37 20.81
C CYS A 193 1.39 2.81 21.28
N GLY A 194 1.62 3.09 22.56
CA GLY A 194 1.53 4.42 23.16
C GLY A 194 2.78 4.76 23.98
N CYS A 195 2.81 5.94 24.60
CA CYS A 195 3.92 6.38 25.46
C CYS A 195 3.50 6.69 26.92
N ALA A 196 2.27 6.33 27.29
CA ALA A 196 1.78 6.52 28.65
C ALA A 196 2.52 5.60 29.64
N ALA A 197 2.81 4.37 29.24
CA ALA A 197 3.49 3.35 30.04
C ALA A 197 5.03 3.33 29.85
N SER A 198 5.64 4.47 29.52
CA SER A 198 7.08 4.55 29.22
C SER A 198 7.95 5.02 30.40
N GLY A 199 7.34 5.35 31.54
CA GLY A 199 8.06 5.79 32.74
C GLY A 199 8.96 7.01 32.45
N ASN A 200 10.22 6.93 32.92
CA ASN A 200 11.23 7.97 32.69
C ASN A 200 11.75 8.04 31.25
N ARG A 201 11.46 7.06 30.39
CA ARG A 201 11.85 7.03 28.97
C ARG A 201 10.74 7.56 28.04
N ARG A 202 9.84 8.39 28.58
CA ARG A 202 8.71 8.96 27.82
C ARG A 202 9.16 9.79 26.63
N GLU A 203 10.18 10.62 26.79
CA GLU A 203 10.69 11.47 25.71
C GLU A 203 11.25 10.64 24.53
N GLU A 204 12.02 9.60 24.83
CA GLU A 204 12.53 8.64 23.85
C GLU A 204 11.39 7.94 23.10
N CYS A 205 10.38 7.48 23.84
CA CYS A 205 9.19 6.86 23.25
C CYS A 205 8.46 7.84 22.30
N GLU A 206 8.27 9.08 22.74
CA GLU A 206 7.61 10.10 21.95
C GLU A 206 8.42 10.48 20.71
N ALA A 207 9.74 10.53 20.81
CA ALA A 207 10.63 10.76 19.66
C ALA A 207 10.45 9.66 18.60
N PHE A 208 10.47 8.38 19.01
CA PHE A 208 10.20 7.26 18.10
C PHE A 208 8.80 7.36 17.47
N ARG A 209 7.76 7.64 18.26
CA ARG A 209 6.39 7.75 17.75
C ARG A 209 6.20 8.95 16.80
N LYS A 210 6.94 10.04 17.00
CA LYS A 210 6.92 11.23 16.12
C LYS A 210 7.48 10.94 14.73
N LEU A 211 8.36 9.95 14.57
CA LEU A 211 8.82 9.49 13.24
C LEU A 211 7.67 9.09 12.31
N PHE A 212 6.51 8.74 12.87
CA PHE A 212 5.32 8.38 12.10
C PHE A 212 4.21 9.43 12.20
N THR A 213 3.95 9.94 13.41
CA THR A 213 2.75 10.76 13.69
C THR A 213 2.91 12.25 13.46
N ARG A 214 4.14 12.74 13.30
CA ARG A 214 4.50 14.15 13.09
C ARG A 214 5.72 14.20 12.17
N ASN A 215 5.56 13.67 10.97
CA ASN A 215 6.64 13.55 10.01
C ASN A 215 6.23 14.22 8.69
N PRO A 216 6.59 15.50 8.51
CA PRO A 216 6.22 16.27 7.32
C PRO A 216 6.70 15.65 6.00
N CYS A 217 7.83 14.94 6.01
CA CYS A 217 8.28 14.19 4.84
C CYS A 217 7.31 13.06 4.51
N LEU A 218 6.95 12.23 5.48
CA LEU A 218 6.00 11.13 5.26
C LEU A 218 4.62 11.66 4.88
N ASP A 219 4.13 12.68 5.58
CA ASP A 219 2.82 13.29 5.34
C ASP A 219 2.76 13.90 3.93
N GLY A 220 3.78 14.67 3.54
CA GLY A 220 3.89 15.26 2.21
C GLY A 220 4.07 14.20 1.12
N ALA A 221 4.79 13.11 1.39
CA ALA A 221 4.94 12.01 0.44
C ALA A 221 3.62 11.27 0.19
N ILE A 222 2.82 11.02 1.24
CA ILE A 222 1.48 10.41 1.10
C ILE A 222 0.56 11.33 0.29
N GLN A 223 0.55 12.63 0.60
CA GLN A 223 -0.26 13.62 -0.13
C GLN A 223 0.15 13.73 -1.61
N ALA A 224 1.45 13.79 -1.90
CA ALA A 224 1.95 13.84 -3.28
C ALA A 224 1.60 12.57 -4.06
N PHE A 225 1.68 11.39 -3.43
CA PHE A 225 1.28 10.13 -4.06
C PHE A 225 -0.20 10.11 -4.40
N ASP A 226 -1.05 10.63 -3.52
CA ASP A 226 -2.49 10.74 -3.79
C ASP A 226 -2.78 11.53 -5.07
N SER A 227 -2.13 12.68 -5.26
CA SER A 227 -2.26 13.46 -6.50
C SER A 227 -1.79 12.72 -7.75
N LEU A 228 -0.79 11.84 -7.62
CA LEU A 228 -0.22 11.07 -8.74
C LEU A 228 -0.97 9.75 -9.03
N GLN A 229 -1.72 9.23 -8.06
CA GLN A 229 -2.32 7.89 -8.14
C GLN A 229 -3.15 7.65 -9.42
N PRO A 230 -4.01 8.57 -9.89
CA PRO A 230 -4.79 8.33 -11.11
C PRO A 230 -3.92 8.00 -12.32
N SER A 231 -2.82 8.74 -12.49
CA SER A 231 -1.86 8.52 -13.58
C SER A 231 -1.12 7.19 -13.41
N VAL A 232 -0.73 6.85 -12.17
CA VAL A 232 -0.06 5.58 -11.85
C VAL A 232 -0.95 4.38 -12.18
N LEU A 233 -2.26 4.47 -11.94
CA LEU A 233 -3.19 3.38 -12.24
C LEU A 233 -3.49 3.28 -13.75
N GLN A 234 -3.59 4.40 -14.47
CA GLN A 234 -3.79 4.42 -15.91
C GLN A 234 -2.62 3.81 -16.69
N ASP A 235 -1.37 4.05 -16.26
CA ASP A 235 -0.19 3.45 -16.89
C ASP A 235 -0.17 1.92 -16.75
N GLN A 236 -0.62 1.41 -15.59
CA GLN A 236 -0.72 -0.03 -15.34
C GLN A 236 -1.83 -0.69 -16.16
N THR A 237 -2.97 -0.02 -16.37
CA THR A 237 -4.05 -0.55 -17.20
C THR A 237 -3.72 -0.48 -18.69
N ALA A 238 -3.05 0.58 -19.14
CA ALA A 238 -2.58 0.71 -20.52
C ALA A 238 -1.58 -0.40 -20.89
N GLY A 239 -0.68 -0.76 -19.97
CA GLY A 239 0.24 -1.90 -20.15
C GLY A 239 -0.47 -3.24 -20.36
N CYS A 240 -1.66 -3.42 -19.78
CA CYS A 240 -2.50 -4.60 -20.00
C CYS A 240 -3.27 -4.56 -21.34
N CYS A 241 -3.61 -3.37 -21.83
CA CYS A 241 -4.46 -3.19 -23.01
C CYS A 241 -3.69 -3.00 -24.32
N PHE A 242 -2.38 -2.75 -24.30
CA PHE A 242 -1.55 -2.85 -25.50
C PHE A 242 -0.98 -4.26 -25.60
N PRO A 243 -1.60 -5.19 -26.37
CA PRO A 243 -0.83 -6.33 -26.84
C PRO A 243 0.39 -5.74 -27.52
N ARG A 244 1.56 -6.23 -27.13
CA ARG A 244 2.87 -5.90 -27.69
C ARG A 244 2.80 -6.18 -29.20
N VAL A 245 2.27 -5.23 -29.97
CA VAL A 245 2.27 -5.29 -31.43
C VAL A 245 3.74 -5.19 -31.76
N SER A 246 4.29 -6.37 -32.02
CA SER A 246 5.67 -6.57 -32.42
C SER A 246 5.97 -5.53 -33.49
N TRP A 247 6.93 -4.65 -33.22
CA TRP A 247 7.38 -3.61 -34.14
C TRP A 247 7.74 -4.15 -35.54
N LEU A 248 7.89 -5.48 -35.68
CA LEU A 248 7.98 -6.15 -36.97
C LEU A 248 6.76 -5.93 -37.88
N TYR A 249 5.54 -5.80 -37.36
CA TYR A 249 4.35 -5.58 -38.21
C TYR A 249 4.23 -4.14 -38.73
N ALA A 250 4.74 -3.16 -38.00
CA ALA A 250 4.74 -1.77 -38.48
C ALA A 250 5.72 -1.58 -39.65
N LEU A 251 6.86 -2.30 -39.63
CA LEU A 251 7.83 -2.25 -40.72
C LEU A 251 7.33 -2.97 -41.98
N THR A 252 6.55 -4.04 -41.87
CA THR A 252 5.97 -4.70 -43.06
C THR A 252 4.87 -3.88 -43.72
N ALA A 253 4.09 -3.11 -42.95
CA ALA A 253 3.07 -2.22 -43.51
C ALA A 253 3.67 -1.05 -44.30
N LEU A 254 4.76 -0.44 -43.80
CA LEU A 254 5.47 0.62 -44.52
C LEU A 254 6.21 0.11 -45.77
N ALA A 255 6.71 -1.13 -45.75
CA ALA A 255 7.34 -1.72 -46.92
C ALA A 255 6.34 -2.02 -48.06
N LEU A 256 5.08 -2.33 -47.76
CA LEU A 256 4.08 -2.62 -48.81
C LEU A 256 3.59 -1.36 -49.53
N GLN A 257 3.63 -0.19 -48.89
CA GLN A 257 3.27 1.07 -49.53
C GLN A 257 4.35 1.63 -50.46
N ALA A 258 5.57 1.08 -50.42
CA ALA A 258 6.64 1.44 -51.36
C ALA A 258 6.67 0.58 -52.63
N LEU A 259 5.75 -0.39 -52.77
CA LEU A 259 5.63 -1.26 -53.95
C LEU A 259 4.32 -1.05 -54.72
N LEU A 260 3.59 0.03 -54.43
CA LEU A 260 2.50 0.58 -55.25
C LEU A 260 2.95 1.93 -55.81
#